data_AF-A0A316ZFG0-F1
#
_entry.id   AF-A0A316ZFG0-F1
#
_cell.length_a   1.000
_cell.length_b   1.000
_cell.length_c   1.000
_cell.angle_alpha   90.00
_cell.angle_beta   90.00
_cell.angle_gamma   90.00
#
_symmetry.space_group_name_H-M   'P 1'
#
loop_
_entity.id
_entity.type
_entity.pdbx_description
1 polymer ?
#
loop_
_entity_poly.entity_id
_entity_poly.type
_entity_poly.pdbx_seq_one_letter_code
_entity_poly.pdbx_strand_id
1 'polypeptide(L)'
;MPLLVPTPTTSLLSGGSQSVGAATLRTLPAEQLLAEHARLEHSVAHLQRSNAELHASLAVQGEGTEEWSDEDRKELSGAVRENEETIQAQKDLMQRIRDVMHEKGGSHAGIAGYE
;
A
#
# COMPACT_ATOMS: atom_id res chain seq x y z
N MET A 1 -1.25 26.21 -18.29
CA MET A 1 -0.76 24.81 -18.25
C MET A 1 -1.87 23.96 -17.64
N PRO A 2 -2.34 22.89 -18.29
CA PRO A 2 -3.33 22.03 -17.68
C PRO A 2 -2.66 21.21 -16.58
N LEU A 3 -3.18 21.30 -15.36
CA LEU A 3 -2.80 20.44 -14.24
C LEU A 3 -3.29 19.03 -14.60
N LEU A 4 -2.37 18.14 -14.94
CA LEU A 4 -2.63 16.70 -14.96
C LEU A 4 -2.93 16.30 -13.52
N VAL A 5 -4.20 16.29 -13.15
CA VAL A 5 -4.66 15.54 -11.98
C VAL A 5 -4.34 14.07 -12.25
N PRO A 6 -3.52 13.39 -11.43
CA PRO A 6 -3.36 11.96 -11.57
C PRO A 6 -4.74 11.34 -11.39
N THR A 7 -5.19 10.60 -12.42
CA THR A 7 -6.41 9.82 -12.37
C THR A 7 -6.45 9.03 -11.06
N PRO A 8 -7.57 8.97 -10.33
CA PRO A 8 -7.69 8.01 -9.24
C PRO A 8 -7.53 6.63 -9.86
N THR A 9 -6.35 6.04 -9.69
CA THR A 9 -6.10 4.68 -10.13
C THR A 9 -6.99 3.84 -9.21
N THR A 10 -8.17 3.47 -9.69
CA THR A 10 -9.09 2.54 -9.02
C THR A 10 -8.43 1.16 -8.98
N SER A 11 -8.24 0.59 -7.77
CA SER A 11 -7.63 -0.73 -7.60
C SER A 11 -8.37 -1.77 -8.44
N LEU A 12 -7.67 -2.48 -9.33
CA LEU A 12 -8.28 -3.60 -10.07
C LEU A 12 -8.58 -4.78 -9.12
N LEU A 13 -7.91 -4.77 -7.97
CA LEU A 13 -8.06 -5.72 -6.88
C LEU A 13 -8.98 -5.21 -5.75
N SER A 14 -9.74 -4.12 -5.99
CA SER A 14 -10.62 -3.48 -5.00
C SER A 14 -11.89 -4.30 -4.70
N GLY A 15 -11.73 -5.57 -4.32
CA GLY A 15 -12.70 -6.28 -3.49
C GLY A 15 -12.32 -6.02 -2.04
N GLY A 16 -13.09 -5.17 -1.37
CA GLY A 16 -12.79 -4.67 -0.01
C GLY A 16 -12.36 -5.78 0.96
N SER A 17 -11.30 -5.50 1.72
CA SER A 17 -10.84 -6.24 2.91
C SER A 17 -10.54 -7.74 2.74
N GLN A 18 -10.75 -8.32 1.55
CA GLN A 18 -10.49 -9.73 1.28
C GLN A 18 -9.06 -9.88 0.78
N SER A 19 -8.26 -10.64 1.52
CA SER A 19 -6.89 -10.95 1.13
C SER A 19 -6.87 -11.52 -0.29
N VAL A 20 -6.25 -10.82 -1.24
CA VAL A 20 -6.08 -11.34 -2.59
C VAL A 20 -5.21 -12.59 -2.49
N GLY A 21 -5.79 -13.74 -2.89
CA GLY A 21 -5.10 -15.01 -2.87
C GLY A 21 -4.05 -15.10 -3.98
N ALA A 22 -2.96 -15.83 -3.73
CA ALA A 22 -1.90 -16.04 -4.71
C ALA A 22 -2.41 -16.69 -6.01
N ALA A 23 -3.46 -17.51 -5.95
CA ALA A 23 -4.11 -18.08 -7.13
C ALA A 23 -4.68 -17.01 -8.07
N THR A 24 -5.31 -15.96 -7.53
CA THR A 24 -5.83 -14.83 -8.31
C THR A 24 -4.70 -14.01 -8.90
N LEU A 25 -3.62 -13.78 -8.16
CA LEU A 25 -2.46 -13.05 -8.70
C LEU A 25 -1.81 -13.81 -9.87
N ARG A 26 -1.78 -15.14 -9.82
CA ARG A 26 -1.22 -15.97 -10.90
C ARG A 26 -2.00 -15.88 -12.21
N THR A 27 -3.29 -15.56 -12.19
CA THR A 27 -4.09 -15.41 -13.42
C THR A 27 -3.86 -14.06 -14.11
N LEU A 28 -3.27 -13.08 -13.40
CA LEU A 28 -3.02 -11.75 -13.96
C LEU A 28 -1.77 -11.72 -14.86
N PRO A 29 -1.77 -10.88 -15.92
CA PRO A 29 -0.59 -10.55 -16.70
C PRO A 29 0.48 -9.84 -15.85
N ALA A 30 1.75 -10.02 -16.21
CA ALA A 30 2.88 -9.39 -15.52
C ALA A 30 2.78 -7.85 -15.48
N GLU A 31 2.31 -7.23 -16.56
CA GLU A 31 2.09 -5.77 -16.64
C GLU A 31 1.05 -5.29 -15.62
N GLN A 32 -0.02 -6.06 -15.41
CA GLN A 32 -1.04 -5.73 -14.41
C GLN A 32 -0.51 -5.90 -12.99
N LEU A 33 0.29 -6.95 -12.74
CA LEU A 33 0.95 -7.15 -11.45
C LEU A 33 1.92 -6.00 -11.13
N LEU A 34 2.70 -5.53 -12.11
CA LEU A 34 3.58 -4.37 -11.95
C LEU A 34 2.81 -3.08 -11.69
N ALA A 35 1.71 -2.84 -12.43
CA ALA A 35 0.87 -1.68 -12.22
C ALA A 35 0.22 -1.67 -10.82
N GLU A 36 -0.24 -2.83 -10.34
CA GLU A 36 -0.76 -2.97 -8.97
C GLU A 36 0.34 -2.77 -7.91
N HIS A 37 1.55 -3.29 -8.13
CA HIS A 37 2.67 -3.06 -7.22
C HIS A 37 2.99 -1.57 -7.08
N ALA A 38 3.13 -0.84 -8.20
CA ALA A 38 3.41 0.60 -8.20
C ALA A 38 2.29 1.41 -7.51
N ARG A 39 1.04 1.00 -7.69
CA ARG A 39 -0.11 1.62 -7.03
C ARG A 39 -0.08 1.39 -5.51
N LEU A 40 0.21 0.17 -5.07
CA LEU A 40 0.37 -0.15 -3.65
C LEU A 40 1.52 0.64 -3.03
N GLU A 41 2.65 0.79 -3.73
CA GLU A 41 3.77 1.65 -3.29
C GLU A 41 3.32 3.10 -3.09
N HIS A 42 2.56 3.65 -4.04
CA HIS A 42 2.03 5.01 -3.92
C HIS A 42 1.06 5.15 -2.74
N SER A 43 0.19 4.16 -2.52
CA SER A 43 -0.74 4.13 -1.38
C SER A 43 0.00 4.06 -0.05
N VAL A 44 1.00 3.18 0.07
CA VAL A 44 1.83 3.06 1.28
C VAL A 44 2.56 4.37 1.56
N ALA A 45 3.17 4.98 0.54
CA ALA A 45 3.86 6.26 0.71
C ALA A 45 2.91 7.38 1.17
N HIS A 46 1.67 7.39 0.67
CA HIS A 46 0.65 8.34 1.09
C HIS A 46 0.22 8.12 2.54
N LEU A 47 -0.06 6.86 2.94
CA LEU A 47 -0.43 6.52 4.32
C LEU A 47 0.71 6.83 5.30
N GLN A 48 1.96 6.56 4.92
CA GLN A 48 3.13 6.90 5.74
C GLN A 48 3.29 8.40 5.92
N ARG A 49 3.05 9.19 4.87
CA ARG A 49 3.05 10.66 4.97
C ARG A 49 1.93 11.15 5.88
N SER A 50 0.72 10.61 5.73
CA SER A 50 -0.42 10.92 6.61
C SER A 50 -0.08 10.62 8.08
N ASN A 51 0.51 9.46 8.39
CA ASN A 51 0.95 9.15 9.75
C ASN A 51 2.01 10.12 10.28
N ALA A 52 2.97 10.55 9.44
CA ALA A 52 3.95 11.53 9.86
C ALA A 52 3.32 12.90 10.20
N GLU A 53 2.31 13.33 9.43
CA GLU A 53 1.54 14.56 9.68
C GLU A 53 0.70 14.46 10.97
N LEU A 54 0.06 13.31 11.20
CA LEU A 54 -0.68 13.03 12.44
C LEU A 54 0.25 13.05 13.67
N HIS A 55 1.42 12.44 13.58
CA HIS A 55 2.43 12.48 14.65
C HIS A 55 2.98 13.88 14.88
N ALA A 56 3.24 14.66 13.83
CA ALA A 56 3.66 16.05 13.96
C ALA A 56 2.60 16.90 14.67
N SER A 57 1.32 16.65 14.37
CA SER A 57 0.19 17.34 15.02
C SER A 57 0.12 17.03 16.52
N LEU A 58 0.37 15.77 16.92
CA LEU A 58 0.49 15.37 18.33
C LEU A 58 1.69 16.02 19.04
N ALA A 59 2.78 16.31 18.32
CA ALA A 59 3.99 16.89 18.91
C ALA A 59 3.89 18.42 19.12
N VAL A 60 3.29 19.14 18.18
CA VAL A 60 3.13 20.61 18.23
C VAL A 60 2.20 21.06 19.37
N GLN A 61 1.30 20.19 19.81
CA GLN A 61 0.44 20.37 20.99
C GLN A 61 1.18 20.74 22.29
N GLY A 62 2.47 20.40 22.41
CA GLY A 62 3.27 20.74 23.60
C GLY A 62 3.67 22.22 23.73
N GLU A 63 3.52 23.03 22.66
CA GLU A 63 4.03 24.41 22.59
C GLU A 63 2.93 25.50 22.70
N GLY A 64 1.92 25.28 23.54
CA GLY A 64 0.99 26.36 23.95
C GLY A 64 -0.19 26.64 23.02
N THR A 65 -0.58 25.67 22.19
CA THR A 65 -1.84 25.70 21.42
C THR A 65 -2.95 24.97 22.21
N GLU A 66 -4.22 25.22 21.88
CA GLU A 66 -5.40 24.56 22.48
C GLU A 66 -5.15 23.07 22.77
N GLU A 67 -5.15 22.71 24.05
CA GLU A 67 -4.84 21.35 24.48
C GLU A 67 -5.93 20.41 23.97
N TRP A 68 -5.55 19.45 23.13
CA TRP A 68 -6.47 18.42 22.66
C TRP A 68 -7.01 17.64 23.84
N SER A 69 -8.29 17.33 23.78
CA SER A 69 -8.90 16.46 24.76
C SER A 69 -8.28 15.06 24.66
N ASP A 70 -8.43 14.28 25.72
CA ASP A 70 -8.03 12.87 25.69
C ASP A 70 -8.79 12.07 24.61
N GLU A 71 -9.99 12.52 24.24
CA GLU A 71 -10.78 11.97 23.13
C GLU A 71 -10.08 12.22 21.79
N ASP A 72 -9.68 13.45 21.50
CA ASP A 72 -8.99 13.82 20.26
C ASP A 72 -7.66 13.06 20.09
N ARG A 73 -6.88 12.93 21.17
CA ARG A 73 -5.63 12.15 21.17
C ARG A 73 -5.88 10.68 20.89
N LYS A 74 -6.95 10.12 21.48
CA LYS A 74 -7.34 8.72 21.28
C LYS A 74 -7.80 8.48 19.86
N GLU A 75 -8.62 9.36 19.28
CA GLU A 75 -9.06 9.27 17.89
C GLU A 75 -7.87 9.32 16.92
N LEU A 76 -6.95 10.27 17.11
CA LEU A 76 -5.75 10.37 16.28
C LEU A 76 -4.87 9.12 16.38
N SER A 77 -4.66 8.60 17.60
CA SER A 77 -3.90 7.36 17.80
C SER A 77 -4.60 6.15 17.14
N GLY A 78 -5.93 6.14 17.12
CA GLY A 78 -6.73 5.14 16.43
C GLY A 78 -6.54 5.19 14.91
N ALA A 79 -6.57 6.41 14.34
CA ALA A 79 -6.34 6.63 12.91
C ALA A 79 -4.93 6.22 12.46
N VAL A 80 -3.91 6.56 13.26
CA VAL A 80 -2.52 6.12 12.99
C VAL A 80 -2.44 4.59 12.97
N ARG A 81 -3.05 3.92 13.95
CA ARG A 81 -3.05 2.45 14.04
C ARG A 81 -3.77 1.80 12.86
N GLU A 82 -4.93 2.31 12.46
CA GLU A 82 -5.68 1.80 11.30
C GLU A 82 -4.88 1.95 10.00
N ASN A 83 -4.19 3.08 9.84
CA ASN A 83 -3.29 3.30 8.72
C ASN A 83 -2.11 2.32 8.74
N GLU A 84 -1.53 2.02 9.91
CA GLU A 84 -0.44 1.04 10.04
C GLU A 84 -0.89 -0.38 9.68
N GLU A 85 -2.06 -0.80 10.14
CA GLU A 85 -2.66 -2.08 9.78
C GLU A 85 -2.88 -2.17 8.26
N THR A 86 -3.37 -1.09 7.65
CA THR A 86 -3.56 -0.99 6.19
C THR A 86 -2.22 -1.04 5.44
N ILE A 87 -1.20 -0.32 5.91
CA ILE A 87 0.16 -0.35 5.34
C ILE A 87 0.70 -1.77 5.38
N GLN A 88 0.55 -2.48 6.49
CA GLN A 88 1.06 -3.84 6.62
C GLN A 88 0.36 -4.79 5.64
N ALA A 89 -0.97 -4.73 5.56
CA ALA A 89 -1.73 -5.53 4.59
C ALA A 89 -1.31 -5.24 3.14
N GLN A 90 -1.07 -3.97 2.79
CA GLN A 90 -0.61 -3.58 1.46
C GLN A 90 0.81 -4.08 1.17
N LYS A 91 1.72 -4.02 2.14
CA LYS A 91 3.08 -4.58 2.03
C LYS A 91 3.07 -6.10 1.84
N ASP A 92 2.22 -6.80 2.58
CA ASP A 92 2.06 -8.26 2.43
C ASP A 92 1.57 -8.61 1.02
N LEU A 93 0.64 -7.82 0.47
CA LEU A 93 0.18 -7.99 -0.90
C LEU A 93 1.29 -7.70 -1.93
N MET A 94 2.07 -6.63 -1.73
CA MET A 94 3.23 -6.33 -2.58
C MET A 94 4.23 -7.49 -2.60
N GLN A 95 4.50 -8.11 -1.44
CA GLN A 95 5.38 -9.26 -1.36
C GLN A 95 4.83 -10.45 -2.15
N ARG A 96 3.54 -10.76 -2.01
CA ARG A 96 2.90 -11.84 -2.80
C ARG A 96 2.95 -11.57 -4.31
N ILE A 97 2.74 -10.33 -4.72
CA ILE A 97 2.87 -9.92 -6.13
C ILE A 97 4.30 -10.17 -6.61
N ARG A 98 5.31 -9.79 -5.82
CA ARG A 98 6.72 -10.03 -6.11
C ARG A 98 7.02 -11.53 -6.24
N ASP A 99 6.54 -12.35 -5.33
CA ASP A 99 6.73 -13.80 -5.35
C ASP A 99 6.15 -14.42 -6.62
N VAL A 100 4.92 -14.05 -7.00
CA VAL A 100 4.27 -14.51 -8.23
C VAL A 100 4.99 -14.03 -9.49
N MET A 101 5.52 -12.80 -9.49
CA MET A 101 6.34 -12.30 -10.60
C MET A 101 7.65 -13.08 -10.72
N HIS A 102 8.30 -13.43 -9.61
CA HIS A 102 9.48 -14.30 -9.61
C HIS A 102 9.17 -15.72 -10.09
N GLU A 103 8.04 -16.32 -9.69
CA GLU A 103 7.60 -17.63 -10.20
C GLU A 103 7.41 -17.60 -11.72
N LYS A 104 6.78 -16.54 -12.25
CA LYS A 104 6.56 -16.35 -13.69
C LYS A 104 7.86 -16.09 -14.45
N GLY A 105 8.75 -15.26 -13.92
CA GLY A 105 10.05 -14.95 -14.55
C GLY A 105 11.06 -16.11 -14.47
N GLY A 106 11.06 -16.85 -13.36
CA GLY A 106 11.93 -18.00 -13.12
C GLY A 106 11.56 -19.24 -13.94
N SER A 107 10.28 -19.37 -14.32
CA SER A 107 9.82 -20.45 -15.22
C SER A 107 10.39 -20.34 -16.64
N HIS A 108 10.99 -19.21 -17.02
CA HIS A 108 11.64 -19.05 -18.33
C HIS A 108 13.14 -19.39 -18.33
N ALA A 109 13.77 -19.55 -17.17
CA ALA A 109 15.20 -19.87 -17.05
C ALA A 109 15.50 -21.38 -17.01
N GLY A 110 14.48 -22.25 -16.98
CA GLY A 110 14.63 -23.70 -16.80
C GLY A 110 14.55 -24.56 -18.07
N ILE A 111 14.42 -23.97 -19.26
CA ILE A 111 14.29 -24.72 -20.53
C ILE A 111 15.38 -24.29 -21.52
N ALA A 112 16.65 -24.46 -21.13
CA ALA A 112 17.79 -24.37 -22.04
C ALA A 112 18.75 -25.54 -21.77
N GLY A 113 18.19 -26.74 -21.67
CA GLY A 113 18.91 -28.01 -21.66
C GLY A 113 18.39 -28.89 -22.79
N TYR A 114 18.49 -28.39 -24.02
CA TYR A 114 18.50 -29.26 -25.20
C TYR A 114 19.93 -29.30 -25.74
N GLU A 115 20.40 -30.53 -25.87
CA GLU A 115 21.66 -31.04 -26.46
C GLU A 115 22.84 -31.27 -25.52
#